data_AF-A0A6B3GHY8-F1
#
_entry.id   AF-A0A6B3GHY8-F1
#
_cell.length_a   1.000
_cell.length_b   1.000
_cell.length_c   1.000
_cell.angle_alpha   90.00
_cell.angle_beta   90.00
_cell.angle_gamma   90.00
#
_symmetry.space_group_name_H-M   'P 1'
#
loop_
_entity.id
_entity.type
_entity.pdbx_description
1 polymer ?
#
loop_
_entity_poly.entity_id
_entity_poly.type
_entity_poly.pdbx_seq_one_letter_code
_entity_poly.pdbx_strand_id
1 'polypeptide(L)'
;MSVRLVVRTFSELCITVGALIVLFVVYFLFWTGVKAADAAEGEIDTLQSRWAHEPVTPAPPPPSASAEPSAPAPYRDGKPFATMHIPRFGSGWEWPVLENTQVKTLQKGLGHYSGT
;
A
#
# COMPACT_ATOMS: atom_id res chain seq x y z
N MET A 1 -16.54 -54.30 -13.77
CA MET A 1 -17.19 -53.35 -12.83
C MET A 1 -16.19 -52.39 -12.17
N SER A 2 -15.00 -52.86 -11.75
CA SER A 2 -14.00 -52.05 -11.04
C SER A 2 -13.46 -50.83 -11.80
N VAL A 3 -13.27 -50.93 -13.12
CA VAL A 3 -12.74 -49.84 -13.95
C VAL A 3 -13.64 -48.60 -13.94
N ARG A 4 -14.97 -48.78 -14.00
CA ARG A 4 -15.94 -47.67 -13.96
C ARG A 4 -15.93 -46.96 -12.60
N LEU A 5 -15.68 -47.70 -11.53
CA LEU A 5 -15.62 -47.18 -10.17
C LEU A 5 -14.35 -46.34 -9.98
N VAL A 6 -13.20 -46.84 -10.44
CA VAL A 6 -11.90 -46.13 -10.41
C VAL A 6 -11.95 -44.84 -11.22
N VAL A 7 -12.48 -44.87 -12.44
CA VAL A 7 -12.58 -43.67 -13.27
C VAL A 7 -13.52 -42.64 -12.62
N ARG A 8 -14.63 -43.09 -12.03
CA ARG A 8 -15.57 -42.19 -11.34
C ARG A 8 -14.93 -41.52 -10.12
N THR A 9 -14.31 -42.28 -9.21
CA THR A 9 -13.66 -41.72 -8.02
C THR A 9 -12.48 -40.83 -8.38
N PHE A 10 -11.71 -41.19 -9.41
CA PHE A 10 -10.60 -40.35 -9.87
C PHE A 10 -11.11 -39.01 -10.43
N SER A 11 -12.13 -39.02 -11.29
CA SER A 11 -12.73 -37.79 -11.82
C SER A 11 -13.32 -36.91 -10.71
N GLU A 12 -14.02 -37.52 -9.75
CA GLU A 12 -14.62 -36.80 -8.62
C GLU A 12 -13.55 -36.17 -7.71
N LEU A 13 -12.45 -36.90 -7.46
CA LEU A 13 -11.30 -36.39 -6.73
C LEU A 13 -10.61 -35.25 -7.49
N CYS A 14 -10.42 -35.39 -8.79
CA CYS A 14 -9.76 -34.36 -9.60
C CYS A 14 -10.57 -33.06 -9.63
N ILE A 15 -11.90 -33.16 -9.73
CA ILE A 15 -12.80 -31.99 -9.70
C ILE A 15 -12.78 -31.31 -8.33
N THR A 16 -12.86 -32.09 -7.24
CA THR A 16 -12.83 -31.54 -5.88
C THR A 16 -11.50 -30.87 -5.56
N VAL A 17 -10.37 -31.49 -5.92
CA VAL A 17 -9.04 -30.88 -5.78
C VAL A 17 -8.91 -29.62 -6.64
N GLY A 18 -9.37 -29.66 -7.89
CA GLY A 18 -9.37 -28.48 -8.77
C GLY A 18 -10.19 -27.33 -8.19
N ALA A 19 -11.38 -27.60 -7.68
CA ALA A 19 -12.23 -26.61 -7.03
C ALA A 19 -11.58 -26.01 -5.77
N LEU A 20 -10.91 -26.84 -4.95
CA LEU A 20 -10.15 -26.37 -3.80
C LEU A 20 -8.99 -25.46 -4.19
N ILE A 21 -8.25 -25.79 -5.25
CA ILE A 21 -7.17 -24.94 -5.77
C ILE A 21 -7.73 -23.59 -6.24
N VAL A 22 -8.82 -23.59 -7.01
CA VAL A 22 -9.46 -22.34 -7.47
C VAL A 22 -9.92 -21.49 -6.28
N LEU A 23 -10.60 -22.10 -5.30
CA LEU A 23 -11.03 -21.41 -4.09
C LEU A 23 -9.85 -20.85 -3.29
N PHE A 24 -8.77 -21.62 -3.19
CA PHE A 24 -7.54 -21.21 -2.52
C PHE A 24 -6.87 -20.03 -3.23
N VAL A 25 -6.82 -20.02 -4.56
CA VAL A 25 -6.30 -18.89 -5.34
C VAL A 25 -7.16 -17.65 -5.13
N VAL A 26 -8.49 -17.77 -5.18
CA VAL A 26 -9.40 -16.65 -4.90
C VAL A 26 -9.19 -16.11 -3.49
N TYR A 27 -9.04 -16.99 -2.50
CA TYR A 27 -8.71 -16.62 -1.12
C TYR A 27 -7.37 -15.89 -1.05
N PHE A 28 -6.33 -16.40 -1.70
CA PHE A 28 -5.02 -15.75 -1.75
C PHE A 28 -5.12 -14.36 -2.35
N LEU A 29 -5.73 -14.22 -3.53
CA LEU A 29 -5.86 -12.93 -4.21
C LEU A 29 -6.66 -11.92 -3.40
N PHE A 30 -7.77 -12.34 -2.77
CA PHE A 30 -8.57 -11.47 -1.93
C PHE A 30 -7.81 -11.10 -0.65
N TRP A 31 -7.20 -12.05 0.03
CA TRP A 31 -6.52 -11.81 1.30
C TRP A 31 -5.22 -11.02 1.15
N THR A 32 -4.39 -11.29 0.15
CA THR A 32 -3.15 -10.52 -0.09
C THR A 32 -3.45 -9.11 -0.57
N GLY A 33 -4.49 -8.93 -1.38
CA GLY A 33 -4.94 -7.60 -1.80
C GLY A 33 -5.47 -6.77 -0.63
N VAL A 34 -6.33 -7.38 0.21
CA VAL A 34 -6.90 -6.72 1.39
C VAL A 34 -5.80 -6.38 2.42
N LYS A 35 -4.86 -7.28 2.70
CA LYS A 35 -3.80 -7.03 3.68
C LYS A 35 -2.82 -5.92 3.29
N ALA A 36 -2.53 -5.78 1.99
CA ALA A 36 -1.70 -4.68 1.49
C ALA A 36 -2.43 -3.33 1.56
N ALA A 37 -3.73 -3.31 1.25
CA ALA A 37 -4.57 -2.12 1.37
C ALA A 37 -4.71 -1.67 2.83
N ASP A 38 -4.98 -2.59 3.76
CA ASP A 38 -5.13 -2.31 5.20
C ASP A 38 -3.91 -1.59 5.79
N ALA A 39 -2.69 -2.00 5.41
CA ALA A 39 -1.45 -1.41 5.93
C ALA A 39 -1.18 -0.01 5.38
N ALA A 40 -1.55 0.23 4.12
CA ALA A 40 -1.41 1.54 3.48
C ALA A 40 -2.44 2.54 4.01
N GLU A 41 -3.70 2.12 4.18
CA GLU A 41 -4.78 2.96 4.73
C GLU A 41 -4.45 3.46 6.15
N GLY A 42 -3.90 2.60 7.03
CA GLY A 42 -3.52 3.02 8.38
C GLY A 42 -2.41 4.07 8.45
N GLU A 43 -1.43 4.01 7.53
CA GLU A 43 -0.38 5.02 7.45
C GLU A 43 -0.92 6.34 6.86
N ILE A 44 -1.85 6.29 5.90
CA ILE A 44 -2.54 7.48 5.35
C ILE A 44 -3.39 8.17 6.43
N ASP A 45 -4.20 7.42 7.20
CA ASP A 45 -5.03 7.97 8.26
C ASP A 45 -4.20 8.66 9.36
N THR A 46 -3.06 8.05 9.72
CA THR A 46 -2.10 8.66 10.66
C THR A 46 -1.53 9.98 10.13
N LEU A 47 -1.28 10.05 8.83
CA LEU A 47 -0.73 11.24 8.16
C LEU A 47 -1.78 12.35 8.07
N GLN A 48 -2.99 12.02 7.63
CA GLN A 48 -4.13 12.94 7.58
C GLN A 48 -4.48 13.49 8.96
N SER A 49 -4.48 12.63 9.98
CA SER A 49 -4.71 13.04 11.37
C SER A 49 -3.67 14.05 11.85
N ARG A 50 -2.39 13.88 11.49
CA ARG A 50 -1.33 14.85 11.83
C ARG A 50 -1.57 16.18 11.15
N TRP A 51 -1.82 16.19 9.85
CA TRP A 51 -2.11 17.43 9.12
C TRP A 51 -3.37 18.14 9.65
N ALA A 52 -4.40 17.40 10.03
CA ALA A 52 -5.62 17.96 10.62
C ALA A 52 -5.39 18.61 12.00
N HIS A 53 -4.40 18.13 12.75
CA HIS A 53 -4.05 18.65 14.08
C HIS A 53 -2.86 19.63 14.05
N GLU A 54 -2.22 19.82 12.90
CA GLU A 54 -1.11 20.74 12.75
C GLU A 54 -1.64 22.18 12.62
N PRO A 55 -1.26 23.10 13.53
CA PRO A 55 -1.73 24.47 13.47
C PRO A 55 -1.29 25.11 12.16
N VAL A 56 -2.26 25.51 11.34
CA VAL A 56 -2.03 26.27 10.10
C VAL A 56 -1.43 27.62 10.51
N THR A 57 -0.10 27.70 10.48
CA THR A 57 0.59 28.96 10.65
C THR A 57 0.31 29.80 9.41
N PRO A 58 -0.17 31.05 9.53
CA PRO A 58 -0.41 31.92 8.38
C PRO A 58 0.84 31.99 7.51
N ALA A 59 0.67 31.87 6.20
CA ALA A 59 1.76 32.00 5.25
C ALA A 59 2.52 33.32 5.53
N PRO A 60 3.86 33.30 5.70
CA PRO A 60 4.64 34.52 5.82
C PRO A 60 4.38 35.41 4.59
N PRO A 61 4.41 36.75 4.73
CA PRO A 61 4.34 37.64 3.58
C PRO A 61 5.43 37.24 2.56
N PRO A 62 5.15 37.38 1.25
CA PRO A 62 6.07 36.94 0.21
C PRO A 62 7.45 37.54 0.44
N PRO A 63 8.52 36.72 0.38
CA PRO A 63 9.87 37.20 0.67
C PRO A 63 10.24 38.29 -0.32
N SER A 64 10.76 39.41 0.19
CA SER A 64 11.53 40.33 -0.64
C SER A 64 12.72 39.54 -1.21
N ALA A 65 12.92 39.62 -2.52
CA ALA A 65 13.84 38.80 -3.30
C ALA A 65 15.21 38.61 -2.62
N SER A 66 15.53 37.36 -2.22
CA SER A 66 16.87 36.77 -1.94
C SER A 66 16.94 35.84 -0.71
N ALA A 67 15.82 35.37 -0.15
CA ALA A 67 15.87 34.24 0.78
C ALA A 67 15.76 32.93 0.00
N GLU A 68 16.84 32.16 -0.09
CA GLU A 68 16.74 30.74 -0.47
C GLU A 68 15.75 30.07 0.49
N PRO A 69 14.79 29.26 -0.01
CA PRO A 69 13.91 28.50 0.87
C PRO A 69 14.77 27.67 1.83
N SER A 70 14.62 27.90 3.14
CA SER A 70 15.23 27.05 4.14
C SER A 70 14.83 25.61 3.87
N ALA A 71 15.81 24.70 3.75
CA ALA A 71 15.55 23.30 3.50
C ALA A 71 14.55 22.77 4.54
N PRO A 72 13.50 22.03 4.11
CA PRO A 72 12.56 21.44 5.04
C PRO A 72 13.29 20.54 6.05
N ALA A 73 12.73 20.44 7.26
CA ALA A 73 13.30 19.56 8.28
C ALA A 73 13.42 18.12 7.73
N PRO A 74 14.48 17.39 8.09
CA PRO A 74 14.69 16.04 7.58
C PRO A 74 13.52 15.12 7.96
N TYR A 75 13.06 14.35 6.98
CA TYR A 75 12.01 13.35 7.19
C TYR A 75 12.49 12.24 8.13
N ARG A 76 11.54 11.60 8.81
CA ARG A 76 11.83 10.52 9.76
C ARG A 76 11.71 9.18 9.08
N ASP A 77 12.77 8.37 9.17
CA ASP A 77 12.82 7.00 8.65
C ASP A 77 11.56 6.18 8.97
N GLY A 78 11.01 5.55 7.92
CA GLY A 78 9.84 4.69 8.03
C GLY A 78 8.56 5.41 8.45
N LYS A 79 8.53 6.75 8.43
CA LYS A 79 7.31 7.54 8.60
C LYS A 79 6.82 8.04 7.24
N PRO A 80 5.50 8.01 7.01
CA PRO A 80 4.93 8.63 5.84
C PRO A 80 4.99 10.15 5.97
N PHE A 81 5.32 10.84 4.88
CA PHE A 81 5.37 12.31 4.82
C PHE A 81 4.60 12.89 3.64
N ALA A 82 4.25 12.07 2.65
CA ALA A 82 3.44 12.45 1.51
C ALA A 82 2.52 11.29 1.10
N THR A 83 1.50 11.62 0.32
CA THR A 83 0.63 10.62 -0.32
C THR A 83 0.66 10.79 -1.82
N MET A 84 0.80 9.70 -2.56
CA MET A 84 0.85 9.69 -4.02
C MET A 84 -0.47 9.22 -4.60
N HIS A 85 -1.03 10.02 -5.51
CA HIS A 85 -2.23 9.69 -6.27
C HIS A 85 -1.91 9.67 -7.78
N ILE A 86 -2.36 8.63 -8.48
CA ILE A 86 -2.17 8.46 -9.92
C ILE A 86 -3.54 8.23 -10.58
N PRO A 87 -4.16 9.25 -11.20
CA PRO A 87 -5.53 9.17 -11.72
C PRO A 87 -5.74 8.05 -12.75
N ARG A 88 -4.72 7.75 -13.56
CA ARG A 88 -4.75 6.66 -14.57
C ARG A 88 -4.83 5.26 -13.97
N PHE A 89 -4.56 5.10 -12.67
CA PHE A 89 -4.66 3.82 -11.96
C PHE A 89 -6.01 3.65 -11.24
N GLY A 90 -6.92 4.61 -11.40
CA GLY A 90 -8.23 4.62 -10.79
C GLY A 90 -8.35 5.67 -9.69
N SER A 91 -9.58 6.12 -9.44
CA SER A 91 -9.87 7.20 -8.47
C SER A 91 -9.54 6.85 -7.03
N GLY A 92 -9.46 5.57 -6.68
CA GLY A 92 -9.08 5.10 -5.35
C GLY A 92 -7.60 4.73 -5.20
N TRP A 93 -6.75 4.96 -6.22
CA TRP A 93 -5.33 4.65 -6.11
C TRP A 93 -4.61 5.76 -5.34
N GLU A 94 -4.38 5.53 -4.06
CA GLU A 94 -3.69 6.43 -3.15
C GLU A 94 -2.71 5.61 -2.31
N TRP A 95 -1.43 5.98 -2.31
CA TRP A 95 -0.38 5.23 -1.59
C TRP A 95 0.50 6.15 -0.75
N PRO A 96 0.83 5.78 0.51
CA PRO A 96 1.72 6.56 1.33
C PRO A 96 3.16 6.48 0.81
N VAL A 97 3.86 7.62 0.87
CA VAL A 97 5.30 7.73 0.61
C VAL A 97 6.01 7.87 1.95
N LEU A 98 6.84 6.89 2.28
CA LEU A 98 7.62 6.79 3.50
C LEU A 98 9.08 7.15 3.25
N GLU A 99 9.73 7.76 4.24
CA GLU A 99 11.17 7.99 4.18
C GLU A 99 11.93 6.66 4.26
N ASN A 100 12.97 6.50 3.42
CA ASN A 100 13.82 5.33 3.19
C ASN A 100 13.22 4.18 2.34
N THR A 101 14.11 3.24 1.97
CA THR A 101 13.82 2.10 1.10
C THR A 101 14.14 0.75 1.76
N GLN A 102 14.09 0.67 3.10
CA GLN A 102 14.30 -0.59 3.81
C GLN A 102 13.15 -1.58 3.55
N VAL A 103 13.45 -2.88 3.62
CA VAL A 103 12.45 -3.96 3.36
C VAL A 103 11.18 -3.78 4.19
N LYS A 104 11.30 -3.39 5.47
CA LYS A 104 10.15 -3.16 6.36
C LYS A 104 9.30 -1.96 5.96
N THR A 105 9.91 -0.94 5.34
CA THR A 105 9.23 0.28 4.87
C THR A 105 8.49 -0.02 3.57
N LEU A 106 9.13 -0.72 2.64
CA LEU A 106 8.55 -1.07 1.33
C LEU A 106 7.37 -2.06 1.44
N GLN A 107 7.24 -2.78 2.55
CA GLN A 107 6.05 -3.59 2.84
C GLN A 107 4.79 -2.75 3.14
N LYS A 108 4.97 -1.48 3.51
CA LYS A 108 3.89 -0.57 3.93
C LYS A 108 3.48 0.44 2.87
N GLY A 109 4.36 0.74 1.91
CA GLY A 109 4.10 1.74 0.88
C GLY A 109 5.33 2.06 0.04
N LEU A 110 5.28 3.22 -0.62
CA LEU A 110 6.35 3.70 -1.49
C LEU A 110 7.51 4.24 -0.65
N GLY A 111 8.75 3.91 -1.03
CA GLY A 111 9.96 4.38 -0.35
C GLY A 111 10.58 5.58 -1.05
N HIS A 112 10.92 6.61 -0.28
CA HIS A 112 11.74 7.74 -0.71
C HIS A 112 13.22 7.42 -0.50
N TYR A 113 14.08 7.80 -1.45
CA TYR A 113 15.51 7.63 -1.29
C TYR A 113 16.05 8.69 -0.34
N SER A 114 16.67 8.26 0.75
CA SER A 114 17.22 9.21 1.71
C SER A 114 18.31 10.07 1.08
N GLY A 115 18.16 11.39 1.18
CA GLY A 115 19.10 12.37 0.63
C GLY A 115 18.79 12.86 -0.79
N THR A 116 17.66 12.49 -1.39
CA THR A 116 17.08 13.17 -2.56
C THR A 116 16.07 14.22 -2.14
#